data_AF-A0A0V8JE42-F1
#
_entry.id   AF-A0A0V8JE42-F1
#
_cell.length_a   1.000
_cell.length_b   1.000
_cell.length_c   1.000
_cell.angle_alpha   90.00
_cell.angle_beta   90.00
_cell.angle_gamma   90.00
#
_symmetry.space_group_name_H-M   'P 1'
#
loop_
_entity.id
_entity.type
_entity.pdbx_description
1 polymer ?
#
loop_
_entity_poly.entity_id
_entity_poly.type
_entity_poly.pdbx_seq_one_letter_code
_entity_poly.pdbx_strand_id
1 'polypeptide(L)'
;MKRNLLHMSMAALILVFAVGMVQNPFTSTYIEKMKDQTATVSKMQENSLYEELQQKAPSYHKAPIDAKIDRVWKAIPGYNGMELDIDASYKKLKGSKTIDKKKLVFKQIPPKVKLQDLPPSPIYKGNPEKPMVTLLVNVAWGNEYLPKLLKIMKNAHVHTTFFLDGSWVKKNPSLAKMILDEGHEIGNHAYTHPDMKQLTNKRIREELSSTNQVIQATLGDRKKVPVKWFAPPSGSYRDDVVKIAAEEKMRTIMWSVDTVDWRKPNPAVMAQSVIRKLHPGAMILMHPTSSTADGLQQIIDGIKAKGYAIGTVSDLMDEKRLHLKSSAE
;
A
#
# COMPACT_ATOMS: atom_id res chain seq x y z
N MET A 1 -65.51 -12.43 -50.66
CA MET A 1 -65.29 -13.63 -49.80
C MET A 1 -64.24 -14.61 -50.33
N LYS A 2 -64.28 -15.07 -51.59
CA LYS A 2 -63.37 -16.12 -52.11
C LYS A 2 -61.86 -15.77 -52.05
N ARG A 3 -61.46 -14.51 -52.26
CA ARG A 3 -60.04 -14.08 -52.24
C ARG A 3 -59.42 -14.09 -50.83
N ASN A 4 -60.18 -13.71 -49.81
CA ASN A 4 -59.72 -13.74 -48.40
C ASN A 4 -59.62 -15.18 -47.88
N LEU A 5 -60.50 -16.08 -48.33
CA LEU A 5 -60.45 -17.50 -47.98
C LEU A 5 -59.20 -18.18 -48.56
N LEU A 6 -58.79 -17.81 -49.78
CA LEU A 6 -57.58 -18.32 -50.44
C LEU A 6 -56.30 -17.84 -49.72
N HIS A 7 -56.26 -16.58 -49.29
CA HIS A 7 -55.14 -16.04 -48.51
C HIS A 7 -55.05 -16.67 -47.12
N MET A 8 -56.19 -16.90 -46.45
CA MET A 8 -56.20 -17.60 -45.16
C MET A 8 -55.78 -19.06 -45.24
N SER A 9 -56.21 -19.78 -46.28
CA SER A 9 -55.82 -21.17 -46.50
C SER A 9 -54.34 -21.29 -46.88
N MET A 10 -53.81 -20.38 -47.70
CA MET A 10 -52.38 -20.32 -47.99
C MET A 10 -51.53 -19.96 -46.76
N ALA A 11 -51.99 -19.01 -45.94
CA ALA A 11 -51.34 -18.67 -44.67
C ALA A 11 -51.36 -19.86 -43.70
N ALA A 12 -52.48 -20.59 -43.60
CA ALA A 12 -52.58 -21.81 -42.79
C ALA A 12 -51.63 -22.92 -43.31
N LEU A 13 -51.49 -23.07 -44.63
CA LEU A 13 -50.60 -24.06 -45.24
C LEU A 13 -49.13 -23.74 -44.95
N ILE A 14 -48.74 -22.46 -45.04
CA ILE A 14 -47.41 -21.98 -44.67
C ILE A 14 -47.17 -22.22 -43.17
N LEU A 15 -48.17 -21.97 -42.32
CA LEU A 15 -48.07 -22.21 -40.88
C LEU A 15 -47.87 -23.70 -40.57
N VAL A 16 -48.65 -24.59 -41.20
CA VAL A 16 -48.54 -26.05 -41.05
C VAL A 16 -47.18 -26.54 -41.56
N PHE A 17 -46.70 -26.01 -42.69
CA PHE A 17 -45.39 -26.35 -43.24
C PHE A 17 -44.24 -25.86 -42.34
N ALA A 18 -44.36 -24.65 -41.77
CA ALA A 18 -43.40 -24.12 -40.81
C ALA A 18 -43.38 -24.93 -39.50
N VAL A 19 -44.55 -25.31 -38.97
CA VAL A 19 -44.66 -26.18 -37.79
C VAL A 19 -44.09 -27.56 -38.10
N GLY A 20 -44.36 -28.12 -39.27
CA GLY A 20 -43.80 -29.40 -39.73
C GLY A 20 -42.28 -29.37 -39.91
N MET A 21 -41.71 -28.26 -40.37
CA MET A 21 -40.25 -28.04 -40.44
C MET A 21 -39.61 -27.98 -39.05
N VAL A 22 -40.27 -27.34 -38.09
CA VAL A 22 -39.77 -27.21 -36.70
C VAL A 22 -39.92 -28.52 -35.93
N GLN A 23 -41.02 -29.26 -36.14
CA GLN A 23 -41.29 -30.57 -35.53
C GLN A 23 -40.66 -31.74 -36.31
N ASN A 24 -39.84 -31.45 -37.32
CA ASN A 24 -39.15 -32.47 -38.10
C ASN A 24 -38.05 -33.14 -37.24
N PRO A 25 -38.03 -34.49 -37.13
CA PRO A 25 -36.98 -35.24 -36.43
C PRO A 25 -35.55 -34.86 -36.86
N PHE A 26 -35.34 -34.46 -38.12
CA PHE A 26 -34.03 -34.04 -38.61
C PHE A 26 -33.60 -32.70 -38.01
N THR A 27 -34.53 -31.76 -37.83
CA THR A 27 -34.28 -30.44 -37.23
C THR A 27 -33.95 -30.56 -35.73
N SER A 28 -34.69 -31.39 -34.99
CA SER A 28 -34.41 -31.64 -33.57
C SER A 28 -33.06 -32.34 -33.36
N THR A 29 -32.75 -33.35 -34.17
CA THR A 29 -31.46 -34.07 -34.11
C THR A 29 -30.29 -33.13 -34.43
N TYR A 30 -30.45 -32.23 -35.40
CA TYR A 30 -29.44 -31.22 -35.73
C TYR A 30 -29.20 -30.23 -34.57
N ILE A 31 -30.26 -29.74 -33.95
CA ILE A 31 -30.16 -28.82 -32.80
C ILE A 31 -29.51 -29.52 -31.60
N GLU A 32 -29.86 -30.78 -31.30
CA GLU A 32 -29.21 -31.55 -30.23
C GLU A 32 -27.73 -31.78 -30.51
N LYS A 33 -27.37 -32.19 -31.74
CA LYS A 33 -25.98 -32.38 -32.14
C LYS A 33 -25.16 -31.08 -32.07
N MET A 34 -25.76 -29.94 -32.43
CA MET A 34 -25.14 -28.63 -32.24
C MET A 34 -24.96 -28.27 -30.76
N LYS A 35 -25.96 -28.53 -29.91
CA LYS A 35 -25.86 -28.30 -28.46
C LYS A 35 -24.77 -29.18 -27.83
N ASP A 36 -24.69 -30.45 -28.21
CA ASP A 36 -23.67 -31.38 -27.74
C ASP A 36 -22.26 -30.98 -28.21
N GLN A 37 -22.11 -30.57 -29.47
CA GLN A 37 -20.85 -30.02 -29.97
C GLN A 37 -20.46 -28.74 -29.22
N THR A 38 -21.41 -27.84 -28.98
CA THR A 38 -21.16 -26.59 -28.25
C THR A 38 -20.78 -26.86 -26.79
N ALA A 39 -21.43 -27.82 -26.13
CA ALA A 39 -21.11 -28.25 -24.78
C ALA A 39 -19.74 -28.94 -24.71
N THR A 40 -19.39 -29.75 -25.71
CA THR A 40 -18.08 -30.42 -25.82
C THR A 40 -16.96 -29.41 -26.03
N VAL A 41 -17.13 -28.46 -26.97
CA VAL A 41 -16.17 -27.37 -27.20
C VAL A 41 -16.02 -26.50 -25.95
N SER A 42 -17.12 -26.18 -25.27
CA SER A 42 -17.07 -25.41 -24.03
C SER A 42 -16.32 -26.15 -22.91
N LYS A 43 -16.55 -27.46 -22.73
CA LYS A 43 -15.80 -28.29 -21.76
C LYS A 43 -14.32 -28.42 -22.11
N MET A 44 -13.99 -28.61 -23.40
CA MET A 44 -12.60 -28.67 -23.85
C MET A 44 -11.89 -27.33 -23.65
N GLN A 45 -12.57 -26.21 -23.92
CA GLN A 45 -12.02 -24.87 -23.74
C GLN A 45 -11.89 -24.49 -22.24
N GLU A 46 -12.84 -24.94 -21.41
CA GLU A 46 -12.77 -24.84 -19.95
C GLU A 46 -11.55 -25.60 -19.39
N ASN A 47 -11.34 -26.85 -19.83
CA ASN A 47 -10.16 -27.62 -19.44
C ASN A 47 -8.85 -27.00 -19.94
N SER A 48 -8.80 -26.48 -21.17
CA SER A 48 -7.58 -25.87 -21.73
C SER A 48 -7.15 -24.60 -20.99
N LEU A 49 -8.11 -23.78 -20.54
CA LEU A 49 -7.80 -22.56 -19.80
C LEU A 49 -7.23 -22.87 -18.42
N TYR A 50 -7.77 -23.89 -17.75
CA TYR A 50 -7.29 -24.33 -16.45
C TYR A 50 -5.86 -24.90 -16.54
N GLU A 51 -5.57 -25.71 -17.57
CA GLU A 51 -4.22 -26.21 -17.86
C GLU A 51 -3.24 -25.06 -18.19
N GLU A 52 -3.66 -24.07 -18.96
CA GLU A 52 -2.85 -22.88 -19.26
C GLU A 52 -2.50 -22.10 -17.98
N LEU A 53 -3.46 -21.96 -17.05
CA LEU A 53 -3.20 -21.35 -15.74
C LEU A 53 -2.20 -22.17 -14.91
N GLN A 54 -2.30 -23.50 -14.90
CA GLN A 54 -1.34 -24.37 -14.22
C GLN A 54 0.08 -24.22 -14.79
N GLN A 55 0.21 -24.21 -16.13
CA GLN A 55 1.50 -24.04 -16.79
C GLN A 55 2.12 -22.66 -16.53
N LYS A 56 1.28 -21.61 -16.43
CA LYS A 56 1.75 -20.24 -16.15
C LYS A 56 1.95 -19.96 -14.66
N ALA A 57 1.35 -20.73 -13.74
CA ALA A 57 1.42 -20.48 -12.30
C ALA A 57 2.86 -20.30 -11.77
N PRO A 58 3.86 -21.13 -12.16
CA PRO A 58 5.24 -20.94 -11.71
C PRO A 58 5.86 -19.60 -12.11
N SER A 59 5.46 -19.01 -13.25
CA SER A 59 5.97 -17.71 -13.72
C SER A 59 5.49 -16.52 -12.89
N TYR A 60 4.39 -16.71 -12.14
CA TYR A 60 3.87 -15.70 -11.21
C TYR A 60 4.38 -15.90 -9.78
N HIS A 61 5.05 -17.01 -9.50
CA HIS A 61 5.53 -17.29 -8.16
C HIS A 61 6.63 -16.31 -7.75
N LYS A 62 6.48 -15.75 -6.55
CA LYS A 62 7.50 -14.98 -5.85
C LYS A 62 7.65 -15.59 -4.47
N ALA A 63 8.86 -16.01 -4.12
CA ALA A 63 9.14 -16.46 -2.77
C ALA A 63 8.91 -15.32 -1.75
N PRO A 64 8.43 -15.63 -0.53
CA PRO A 64 8.44 -14.65 0.55
C PRO A 64 9.86 -14.27 0.95
N ILE A 65 10.01 -13.05 1.46
CA ILE A 65 11.28 -12.49 1.91
C ILE A 65 11.19 -12.34 3.41
N ASP A 66 12.06 -13.05 4.13
CA ASP A 66 12.14 -12.96 5.59
C ASP A 66 12.69 -11.62 6.05
N ALA A 67 12.19 -11.14 7.19
CA ALA A 67 12.78 -10.02 7.90
C ALA A 67 14.20 -10.37 8.34
N LYS A 68 15.09 -9.38 8.35
CA LYS A 68 16.50 -9.60 8.72
C LYS A 68 17.14 -8.39 9.37
N ILE A 69 18.24 -8.63 10.08
CA ILE A 69 19.19 -7.60 10.48
C ILE A 69 20.26 -7.49 9.38
N ASP A 70 20.14 -6.49 8.53
CA ASP A 70 21.14 -6.14 7.55
C ASP A 70 22.34 -5.46 8.22
N ARG A 71 23.55 -5.75 7.72
CA ARG A 71 24.80 -5.21 8.29
C ARG A 71 24.82 -3.68 8.29
N VAL A 72 24.33 -3.07 7.22
CA VAL A 72 24.34 -1.60 7.01
C VAL A 72 23.00 -1.02 7.42
N TRP A 73 21.91 -1.58 6.92
CA TRP A 73 20.57 -1.00 7.04
C TRP A 73 19.79 -1.49 8.26
N LYS A 74 20.40 -2.34 9.09
CA LYS A 74 19.84 -2.83 10.35
C LYS A 74 18.53 -3.57 10.12
N ALA A 75 17.50 -3.39 10.94
CA ALA A 75 16.25 -4.13 10.75
C ALA A 75 15.58 -3.75 9.43
N ILE A 76 15.30 -4.77 8.61
CA ILE A 76 14.50 -4.67 7.38
C ILE A 76 13.28 -5.60 7.54
N PRO A 77 12.05 -5.12 7.28
CA PRO A 77 10.85 -5.96 7.37
C PRO A 77 10.83 -7.03 6.29
N GLY A 78 10.11 -8.11 6.58
CA GLY A 78 9.79 -9.13 5.59
C GLY A 78 8.83 -8.59 4.52
N TYR A 79 8.61 -9.39 3.49
CA TYR A 79 7.66 -9.09 2.44
C TYR A 79 7.06 -10.38 1.89
N ASN A 80 5.74 -10.41 1.79
CA ASN A 80 5.01 -11.60 1.40
C ASN A 80 5.48 -12.12 0.05
N GLY A 81 5.47 -13.43 -0.12
CA GLY A 81 5.51 -14.09 -1.41
C GLY A 81 4.19 -13.92 -2.14
N MET A 82 4.13 -14.46 -3.34
CA MET A 82 2.94 -14.44 -4.17
C MET A 82 2.88 -15.69 -5.01
N GLU A 83 1.70 -16.26 -5.16
CA GLU A 83 1.43 -17.34 -6.10
C GLU A 83 0.06 -17.17 -6.73
N LEU A 84 -0.11 -17.75 -7.92
CA LEU A 84 -1.38 -17.71 -8.62
C LEU A 84 -2.40 -18.60 -7.90
N ASP A 85 -3.54 -18.02 -7.52
CA ASP A 85 -4.70 -18.80 -7.10
C ASP A 85 -5.41 -19.33 -8.34
N ILE A 86 -5.05 -20.53 -8.77
CA ILE A 86 -5.55 -21.13 -10.02
C ILE A 86 -7.08 -21.24 -9.97
N ASP A 87 -7.64 -21.76 -8.87
CA ASP A 87 -9.09 -21.94 -8.73
C ASP A 87 -9.84 -20.62 -8.75
N ALA A 88 -9.39 -19.63 -7.98
CA ALA A 88 -10.05 -18.33 -7.94
C ALA A 88 -9.89 -17.55 -9.25
N SER A 89 -8.71 -17.65 -9.89
CA SER A 89 -8.45 -17.04 -11.20
C SER A 89 -9.33 -17.67 -12.28
N TYR A 90 -9.43 -18.99 -12.31
CA TYR A 90 -10.28 -19.72 -13.24
C TYR A 90 -11.75 -19.34 -13.09
N LYS A 91 -12.26 -19.24 -11.85
CA LYS A 91 -13.62 -18.77 -11.58
C LYS A 91 -13.88 -17.35 -12.12
N LYS A 92 -12.89 -16.45 -12.06
CA LYS A 92 -13.00 -15.09 -12.60
C LYS A 92 -12.88 -15.03 -14.13
N LEU A 93 -12.22 -16.02 -14.73
CA LEU A 93 -12.01 -16.11 -16.17
C LEU A 93 -13.08 -16.97 -16.89
N LYS A 94 -14.03 -17.57 -16.17
CA LYS A 94 -15.08 -18.41 -16.76
C LYS A 94 -15.82 -17.65 -17.88
N GLY A 95 -15.89 -18.27 -19.07
CA GLY A 95 -16.47 -17.66 -20.27
C GLY A 95 -15.52 -16.75 -21.07
N SER A 96 -14.29 -16.52 -20.59
CA SER A 96 -13.24 -15.86 -21.37
C SER A 96 -12.58 -16.86 -22.32
N LYS A 97 -12.24 -16.39 -23.54
CA LYS A 97 -11.48 -17.19 -24.50
C LYS A 97 -9.97 -17.15 -24.25
N THR A 98 -9.49 -16.18 -23.47
CA THR A 98 -8.08 -15.94 -23.19
C THR A 98 -7.87 -15.52 -21.73
N ILE A 99 -6.65 -15.67 -21.22
CA ILE A 99 -6.27 -15.20 -19.89
C ILE A 99 -6.18 -13.68 -19.88
N ASP A 100 -7.15 -13.04 -19.24
CA ASP A 100 -7.08 -11.64 -18.84
C ASP A 100 -6.28 -11.51 -17.55
N LYS A 101 -5.06 -10.95 -17.65
CA LYS A 101 -4.16 -10.75 -16.50
C LYS A 101 -4.79 -9.92 -15.38
N LYS A 102 -5.73 -9.02 -15.69
CA LYS A 102 -6.42 -8.18 -14.69
C LYS A 102 -7.38 -8.99 -13.81
N LYS A 103 -7.80 -10.17 -14.26
CA LYS A 103 -8.73 -11.06 -13.54
C LYS A 103 -8.03 -12.16 -12.75
N LEU A 104 -6.70 -12.25 -12.84
CA LEU A 104 -5.93 -13.21 -12.05
C LEU A 104 -6.02 -12.85 -10.57
N VAL A 105 -6.23 -13.87 -9.76
CA VAL A 105 -6.28 -13.80 -8.30
C VAL A 105 -5.00 -14.42 -7.77
N PHE A 106 -4.39 -13.78 -6.78
CA PHE A 106 -3.14 -14.23 -6.19
C PHE A 106 -3.31 -14.48 -4.70
N LYS A 107 -2.70 -15.56 -4.20
CA LYS A 107 -2.50 -15.78 -2.77
C LYS A 107 -1.17 -15.17 -2.36
N GLN A 108 -1.16 -14.53 -1.20
CA GLN A 108 0.08 -14.04 -0.60
C GLN A 108 0.58 -15.05 0.43
N ILE A 109 1.87 -15.33 0.37
CA ILE A 109 2.54 -16.27 1.27
C ILE A 109 3.28 -15.44 2.32
N PRO A 110 2.97 -15.52 3.62
CA PRO A 110 3.68 -14.76 4.62
C PRO A 110 5.15 -15.22 4.74
N PRO A 111 6.08 -14.32 5.12
CA PRO A 111 7.43 -14.73 5.49
C PRO A 111 7.43 -15.57 6.77
N LYS A 112 8.49 -16.34 6.95
CA LYS A 112 8.73 -17.16 8.15
C LYS A 112 9.21 -16.31 9.31
N VAL A 113 10.10 -15.35 9.03
CA VAL A 113 10.60 -14.39 10.02
C VAL A 113 9.98 -13.03 9.78
N LYS A 114 9.33 -12.49 10.81
CA LYS A 114 8.64 -11.21 10.77
C LYS A 114 9.49 -10.13 11.43
N LEU A 115 9.15 -8.86 11.15
CA LEU A 115 9.85 -7.73 11.77
C LEU A 115 9.81 -7.80 13.31
N GLN A 116 8.68 -8.24 13.87
CA GLN A 116 8.50 -8.39 15.31
C GLN A 116 9.39 -9.45 15.98
N ASP A 117 9.87 -10.43 15.21
CA ASP A 117 10.73 -11.51 15.69
C ASP A 117 12.20 -11.08 15.79
N LEU A 118 12.55 -9.96 15.16
CA LEU A 118 13.89 -9.40 15.21
C LEU A 118 14.16 -8.72 16.57
N PRO A 119 15.40 -8.78 17.09
CA PRO A 119 15.77 -8.03 18.28
C PRO A 119 15.62 -6.52 18.06
N PRO A 120 15.55 -5.70 19.13
CA PRO A 120 15.52 -4.25 19.02
C PRO A 120 16.67 -3.74 18.15
N SER A 121 16.32 -3.10 17.04
CA SER A 121 17.25 -2.56 16.06
C SER A 121 16.59 -1.39 15.33
N PRO A 122 17.34 -0.34 14.98
CA PRO A 122 16.79 0.76 14.20
C PRO A 122 16.43 0.30 12.79
N ILE A 123 15.45 0.96 12.18
CA ILE A 123 14.95 0.67 10.83
C ILE A 123 15.22 1.89 9.96
N TYR A 124 16.02 1.71 8.90
CA TYR A 124 16.38 2.79 7.98
C TYR A 124 15.58 2.79 6.67
N LYS A 125 15.00 1.64 6.32
CA LYS A 125 14.23 1.45 5.10
C LYS A 125 13.25 0.28 5.25
N GLY A 126 12.21 0.29 4.42
CA GLY A 126 11.34 -0.86 4.19
C GLY A 126 12.04 -1.97 3.40
N ASN A 127 11.27 -3.01 3.05
CA ASN A 127 11.78 -4.08 2.23
C ASN A 127 12.17 -3.57 0.82
N PRO A 128 13.36 -3.89 0.29
CA PRO A 128 13.85 -3.37 -0.99
C PRO A 128 13.06 -3.85 -2.22
N GLU A 129 12.16 -4.84 -2.07
CA GLU A 129 11.28 -5.32 -3.14
C GLU A 129 9.85 -4.76 -3.04
N LYS A 130 9.56 -3.93 -2.02
CA LYS A 130 8.26 -3.29 -1.85
C LYS A 130 8.26 -1.93 -2.57
N PRO A 131 7.48 -1.75 -3.66
CA PRO A 131 7.46 -0.52 -4.46
C PRO A 131 6.64 0.57 -3.75
N MET A 132 7.11 0.96 -2.57
CA MET A 132 6.48 1.91 -1.67
C MET A 132 7.56 2.75 -0.99
N VAL A 133 7.21 3.99 -0.69
CA VAL A 133 8.01 4.89 0.15
C VAL A 133 7.13 5.52 1.21
N THR A 134 7.74 6.10 2.24
CA THR A 134 7.04 6.93 3.24
C THR A 134 7.76 8.26 3.40
N LEU A 135 6.99 9.30 3.70
CA LEU A 135 7.52 10.56 4.19
C LEU A 135 7.61 10.47 5.73
N LEU A 136 8.61 11.09 6.33
CA LEU A 136 8.78 11.18 7.77
C LEU A 136 8.82 12.67 8.12
N VAL A 137 7.74 13.18 8.71
CA VAL A 137 7.66 14.60 9.05
C VAL A 137 7.98 14.77 10.53
N ASN A 138 9.18 15.23 10.85
CA ASN A 138 9.58 15.50 12.24
C ASN A 138 9.10 16.91 12.64
N VAL A 139 8.31 17.00 13.71
CA VAL A 139 7.68 18.25 14.14
C VAL A 139 8.07 18.60 15.57
N ALA A 140 8.91 19.63 15.67
CA ALA A 140 9.19 20.36 16.91
C ALA A 140 8.96 21.87 16.77
N TRP A 141 8.71 22.35 15.54
CA TRP A 141 8.54 23.76 15.14
C TRP A 141 7.91 23.84 13.74
N GLY A 142 7.76 25.06 13.20
CA GLY A 142 7.29 25.30 11.82
C GLY A 142 5.78 25.21 11.64
N ASN A 143 5.04 25.63 12.68
CA ASN A 143 3.58 25.62 12.74
C ASN A 143 2.93 26.26 11.51
N GLU A 144 3.53 27.33 11.00
CA GLU A 144 3.03 28.11 9.86
C GLU A 144 3.01 27.32 8.55
N TYR A 145 3.83 26.26 8.43
CA TYR A 145 3.92 25.44 7.22
C TYR A 145 2.99 24.23 7.26
N LEU A 146 2.58 23.77 8.44
CA LEU A 146 1.75 22.56 8.60
C LEU A 146 0.43 22.62 7.80
N PRO A 147 -0.37 23.71 7.83
CA PRO A 147 -1.61 23.77 7.05
C PRO A 147 -1.39 23.60 5.54
N LYS A 148 -0.28 24.13 5.01
CA LYS A 148 0.07 23.98 3.59
C LYS A 148 0.49 22.55 3.26
N LEU A 149 1.32 21.93 4.09
CA LEU A 149 1.74 20.53 3.93
C LEU A 149 0.54 19.58 3.94
N LEU A 150 -0.33 19.71 4.94
CA LEU A 150 -1.54 18.93 5.10
C LEU A 150 -2.48 19.07 3.90
N LYS A 151 -2.72 20.31 3.43
CA LYS A 151 -3.51 20.57 2.21
C LYS A 151 -2.94 19.87 0.97
N ILE A 152 -1.62 19.91 0.78
CA ILE A 152 -0.94 19.23 -0.34
C ILE A 152 -1.13 17.72 -0.24
N MET A 153 -0.90 17.13 0.94
CA MET A 153 -1.05 15.69 1.17
C MET A 153 -2.50 15.22 0.95
N LYS A 154 -3.47 15.98 1.46
CA LYS A 154 -4.91 15.74 1.26
C LYS A 154 -5.28 15.75 -0.23
N ASN A 155 -4.88 16.78 -0.97
CA ASN A 155 -5.16 16.87 -2.42
C ASN A 155 -4.50 15.71 -3.18
N ALA A 156 -3.31 15.30 -2.75
CA ALA A 156 -2.59 14.18 -3.33
C ALA A 156 -3.10 12.79 -2.89
N HIS A 157 -4.07 12.72 -1.97
CA HIS A 157 -4.56 11.49 -1.34
C HIS A 157 -3.43 10.67 -0.68
N VAL A 158 -2.53 11.37 0.00
CA VAL A 158 -1.37 10.80 0.68
C VAL A 158 -1.56 10.92 2.19
N HIS A 159 -1.39 9.80 2.90
CA HIS A 159 -1.22 9.80 4.35
C HIS A 159 0.20 9.36 4.69
N THR A 160 0.78 9.92 5.74
CA THR A 160 2.15 9.63 6.14
C THR A 160 2.32 9.73 7.66
N THR A 161 3.55 9.59 8.16
CA THR A 161 3.83 9.58 9.60
C THR A 161 4.46 10.89 10.05
N PHE A 162 3.84 11.52 11.05
CA PHE A 162 4.35 12.71 11.73
C PHE A 162 4.94 12.31 13.08
N PHE A 163 6.24 12.55 13.28
CA PHE A 163 6.92 12.32 14.55
C PHE A 163 6.86 13.62 15.36
N LEU A 164 6.10 13.61 16.44
CA LEU A 164 5.79 14.81 17.22
C LEU A 164 6.66 14.88 18.47
N ASP A 165 7.29 16.04 18.68
CA ASP A 165 7.94 16.39 19.94
C ASP A 165 6.87 16.61 21.03
N GLY A 166 7.09 16.03 22.22
CA GLY A 166 6.11 16.09 23.30
C GLY A 166 5.83 17.50 23.81
N SER A 167 6.86 18.35 23.93
CA SER A 167 6.68 19.75 24.32
C SER A 167 5.93 20.55 23.26
N TRP A 168 6.14 20.22 21.98
CA TRP A 168 5.41 20.81 20.86
C TRP A 168 3.93 20.42 20.90
N VAL A 169 3.61 19.14 21.13
CA VAL A 169 2.20 18.68 21.25
C VAL A 169 1.49 19.42 22.38
N LYS A 170 2.14 19.55 23.55
CA LYS A 170 1.59 20.27 24.69
C LYS A 170 1.23 21.72 24.37
N LYS A 171 2.07 22.40 23.58
CA LYS A 171 1.87 23.81 23.19
C LYS A 171 0.90 23.97 22.02
N ASN A 172 0.77 22.96 21.17
CA ASN A 172 0.04 23.04 19.90
C ASN A 172 -1.03 21.93 19.76
N PRO A 173 -1.94 21.76 20.73
CA PRO A 173 -2.87 20.63 20.73
C PRO A 173 -3.85 20.65 19.54
N SER A 174 -4.20 21.83 19.02
CA SER A 174 -5.08 21.97 17.84
C SER A 174 -4.41 21.48 16.56
N LEU A 175 -3.13 21.80 16.35
CA LEU A 175 -2.36 21.33 15.20
C LEU A 175 -2.10 19.83 15.27
N ALA A 176 -1.76 19.30 16.45
CA ALA A 176 -1.62 17.86 16.64
C ALA A 176 -2.92 17.10 16.32
N LYS A 177 -4.08 17.64 16.74
CA LYS A 177 -5.40 17.08 16.38
C LYS A 177 -5.68 17.16 14.89
N MET A 178 -5.34 18.28 14.25
CA MET A 178 -5.51 18.46 12.80
C MET A 178 -4.75 17.39 12.01
N ILE A 179 -3.49 17.13 12.37
CA ILE A 179 -2.67 16.07 11.73
C ILE A 179 -3.36 14.70 11.83
N LEU A 180 -3.85 14.33 13.01
CA LEU A 180 -4.52 13.04 13.22
C LEU A 180 -5.90 12.98 12.53
N ASP A 181 -6.67 14.07 12.57
CA ASP A 181 -8.01 14.16 11.98
C ASP A 181 -7.95 14.07 10.45
N GLU A 182 -6.84 14.49 9.82
CA GLU A 182 -6.56 14.30 8.39
C GLU A 182 -6.07 12.88 8.03
N GLY A 183 -6.00 11.96 9.00
CA GLY A 183 -5.72 10.55 8.75
C GLY A 183 -4.24 10.17 8.74
N HIS A 184 -3.35 11.07 9.18
CA HIS A 184 -1.93 10.77 9.32
C HIS A 184 -1.63 9.90 10.54
N GLU A 185 -0.55 9.14 10.46
CA GLU A 185 -0.03 8.35 11.58
C GLU A 185 0.82 9.24 12.49
N ILE A 186 0.75 8.99 13.81
CA ILE A 186 1.49 9.74 14.82
C ILE A 186 2.62 8.88 15.39
N GLY A 187 3.83 9.42 15.40
CA GLY A 187 5.03 8.88 16.04
C GLY A 187 5.57 9.77 17.16
N ASN A 188 6.48 9.22 17.96
CA ASN A 188 7.17 9.89 19.05
C ASN A 188 8.48 10.53 18.57
N HIS A 189 8.76 11.78 18.96
CA HIS A 189 10.02 12.47 18.63
C HIS A 189 10.78 13.00 19.87
N ALA A 190 10.73 12.26 20.98
CA ALA A 190 11.19 12.72 22.30
C ALA A 190 10.43 13.97 22.81
N TYR A 191 10.70 14.42 24.05
CA TYR A 191 9.89 15.44 24.69
C TYR A 191 10.46 16.84 24.53
N THR A 192 11.79 17.01 24.56
CA THR A 192 12.46 18.32 24.41
C THR A 192 13.51 18.35 23.29
N HIS A 193 13.41 17.47 22.30
CA HIS A 193 14.40 17.31 21.23
C HIS A 193 15.91 17.24 21.69
N PRO A 194 16.28 16.44 22.70
CA PRO A 194 17.66 16.35 23.17
C PRO A 194 18.55 15.47 22.28
N ASP A 195 19.87 15.53 22.45
CA ASP A 195 20.77 14.50 21.93
C ASP A 195 20.61 13.20 22.74
N MET A 196 19.73 12.30 22.28
CA MET A 196 19.39 11.06 22.96
C MET A 196 20.59 10.15 23.23
N LYS A 197 21.65 10.24 22.41
CA LYS A 197 22.86 9.43 22.57
C LYS A 197 23.62 9.77 23.85
N GLN A 198 23.53 11.01 24.33
CA GLN A 198 24.27 11.51 25.51
C GLN A 198 23.47 11.37 26.82
N LEU A 199 22.20 11.00 26.74
CA LEU A 199 21.33 10.92 27.91
C LEU A 199 21.55 9.64 28.71
N THR A 200 21.31 9.70 30.02
CA THR A 200 21.21 8.50 30.86
C THR A 200 19.98 7.66 30.49
N ASN A 201 20.00 6.36 30.79
CA ASN A 201 18.86 5.47 30.50
C ASN A 201 17.56 5.94 31.17
N LYS A 202 17.65 6.50 32.39
CA LYS A 202 16.51 7.11 33.08
C LYS A 202 15.93 8.26 32.25
N ARG A 203 16.80 9.18 31.79
CA ARG A 203 16.34 10.34 31.03
C ARG A 203 15.78 9.96 29.66
N ILE A 204 16.37 8.99 28.98
CA ILE A 204 15.78 8.43 27.73
C ILE A 204 14.35 7.96 27.98
N ARG A 205 14.12 7.17 29.04
CA ARG A 205 12.77 6.68 29.36
C ARG A 205 11.80 7.81 29.68
N GLU A 206 12.24 8.84 30.41
CA GLU A 206 11.44 10.03 30.69
C GLU A 206 11.02 10.76 29.40
N GLU A 207 11.96 10.99 28.48
CA GLU A 207 11.68 11.66 27.20
C GLU A 207 10.65 10.88 26.36
N LEU A 208 10.80 9.56 26.28
CA LEU A 208 9.90 8.72 25.49
C LEU A 208 8.51 8.60 26.12
N SER A 209 8.45 8.24 27.40
CA SER A 209 7.19 8.01 28.12
C SER A 209 6.38 9.30 28.28
N SER A 210 7.01 10.44 28.59
CA SER A 210 6.33 11.74 28.71
C SER A 210 5.71 12.17 27.38
N THR A 211 6.40 11.88 26.27
CA THR A 211 5.89 12.16 24.92
C THR A 211 4.69 11.28 24.58
N ASN A 212 4.76 9.98 24.89
CA ASN A 212 3.61 9.09 24.72
C ASN A 212 2.41 9.54 25.55
N GLN A 213 2.63 9.94 26.81
CA GLN A 213 1.57 10.44 27.70
C GLN A 213 0.91 11.70 27.16
N VAL A 214 1.67 12.71 26.71
CA VAL A 214 1.07 13.95 26.19
C VAL A 214 0.37 13.74 24.85
N ILE A 215 0.89 12.87 23.97
CA ILE A 215 0.21 12.47 22.74
C ILE A 215 -1.13 11.80 23.10
N GLN A 216 -1.13 10.83 24.01
CA GLN A 216 -2.34 10.14 24.43
C GLN A 216 -3.33 11.08 25.13
N ALA A 217 -2.89 11.99 25.99
CA ALA A 217 -3.76 12.95 26.65
C ALA A 217 -4.36 13.97 25.67
N THR A 218 -3.64 14.30 24.60
CA THR A 218 -4.10 15.29 23.61
C THR A 218 -5.00 14.68 22.54
N LEU A 219 -4.72 13.45 22.13
CA LEU A 219 -5.32 12.80 20.95
C LEU A 219 -6.18 11.57 21.28
N GLY A 220 -5.95 10.96 22.44
CA GLY A 220 -6.43 9.63 22.80
C GLY A 220 -7.93 9.48 23.04
N ASP A 221 -8.63 10.57 23.37
CA ASP A 221 -10.09 10.56 23.54
C ASP A 221 -10.84 10.35 22.21
N ARG A 222 -10.17 10.56 21.07
CA ARG A 222 -10.80 10.52 19.74
C ARG A 222 -10.64 9.16 19.06
N LYS A 223 -9.48 8.54 19.22
CA LYS A 223 -9.10 7.22 18.71
C LYS A 223 -7.95 6.77 19.62
N LYS A 224 -7.94 5.55 20.14
CA LYS A 224 -6.72 5.04 20.79
C LYS A 224 -5.59 5.18 19.76
N VAL A 225 -4.62 6.08 19.99
CA VAL A 225 -3.54 6.36 19.03
C VAL A 225 -2.37 5.47 19.40
N PRO A 226 -2.16 4.32 18.74
CA PRO A 226 -1.02 3.47 19.07
C PRO A 226 0.26 4.15 18.57
N VAL A 227 1.02 4.74 19.48
CA VAL A 227 2.35 5.27 19.15
C VAL A 227 3.31 4.08 19.05
N LYS A 228 3.53 3.59 17.82
CA LYS A 228 4.37 2.40 17.54
C LYS A 228 5.79 2.76 17.10
N TRP A 229 6.02 4.01 16.75
CA TRP A 229 7.24 4.46 16.08
C TRP A 229 7.85 5.62 16.85
N PHE A 230 9.16 5.55 17.02
CA PHE A 230 9.97 6.59 17.60
C PHE A 230 11.05 7.02 16.60
N ALA A 231 11.18 8.31 16.32
CA ALA A 231 12.29 8.87 15.59
C ALA A 231 13.19 9.64 16.57
N PRO A 232 14.50 9.32 16.68
CA PRO A 232 15.38 10.07 17.56
C PRO A 232 15.67 11.47 17.00
N PRO A 233 15.60 12.52 17.83
CA PRO A 233 16.08 13.85 17.48
C PRO A 233 17.46 13.83 16.81
N SER A 234 17.60 14.56 15.72
CA SER A 234 18.84 14.64 14.91
C SER A 234 19.40 13.30 14.42
N GLY A 235 18.63 12.20 14.51
CA GLY A 235 19.12 10.86 14.23
C GLY A 235 20.17 10.34 15.22
N SER A 236 20.33 11.00 16.37
CA SER A 236 21.37 10.64 17.35
C SER A 236 20.85 9.60 18.33
N TYR A 237 21.50 8.43 18.37
CA TYR A 237 21.14 7.35 19.28
C TYR A 237 22.34 6.45 19.65
N ARG A 238 22.15 5.61 20.67
CA ARG A 238 22.95 4.41 20.97
C ARG A 238 22.02 3.22 21.19
N ASP A 239 22.57 2.02 21.33
CA ASP A 239 21.78 0.79 21.49
C ASP A 239 20.76 0.86 22.63
N ASP A 240 21.10 1.50 23.75
CA ASP A 240 20.16 1.67 24.87
C ASP A 240 18.93 2.48 24.49
N VAL A 241 19.07 3.50 23.62
CA VAL A 241 17.92 4.27 23.14
C VAL A 241 16.94 3.36 22.38
N VAL A 242 17.47 2.49 21.54
CA VAL A 242 16.67 1.54 20.74
C VAL A 242 16.00 0.50 21.63
N LYS A 243 16.73 -0.02 22.63
CA LYS A 243 16.20 -0.98 23.61
C LYS A 243 15.10 -0.36 24.47
N ILE A 244 15.32 0.84 25.01
CA ILE A 244 14.32 1.53 25.84
C ILE A 244 13.10 1.90 25.00
N ALA A 245 13.26 2.32 23.75
CA ALA A 245 12.11 2.51 22.86
C ALA A 245 11.30 1.21 22.66
N ALA A 246 11.96 0.06 22.53
CA ALA A 246 11.29 -1.23 22.42
C ALA A 246 10.58 -1.66 23.72
N GLU A 247 11.14 -1.35 24.89
CA GLU A 247 10.48 -1.53 26.19
C GLU A 247 9.18 -0.70 26.28
N GLU A 248 9.22 0.53 25.77
CA GLU A 248 8.07 1.43 25.59
C GLU A 248 7.17 1.05 24.39
N LYS A 249 7.33 -0.17 23.85
CA LYS A 249 6.54 -0.76 22.74
C LYS A 249 6.64 -0.01 21.41
N MET A 250 7.72 0.74 21.20
CA MET A 250 8.02 1.45 19.96
C MET A 250 9.22 0.83 19.21
N ARG A 251 9.22 0.89 17.89
CA ARG A 251 10.43 0.64 17.08
C ARG A 251 11.07 1.96 16.68
N THR A 252 12.40 1.96 16.61
CA THR A 252 13.19 3.14 16.25
C THR A 252 13.27 3.30 14.73
N ILE A 253 12.82 4.44 14.23
CA ILE A 253 12.74 4.78 12.82
C ILE A 253 13.82 5.82 12.49
N MET A 254 14.56 5.51 11.43
CA MET A 254 15.56 6.37 10.80
C MET A 254 15.10 6.65 9.36
N TRP A 255 16.02 7.11 8.50
CA TRP A 255 15.72 7.42 7.11
C TRP A 255 16.84 6.93 6.19
N SER A 256 16.48 6.69 4.93
CA SER A 256 17.45 6.38 3.86
C SER A 256 17.65 7.55 2.90
N VAL A 257 16.73 8.53 2.90
CA VAL A 257 16.81 9.74 2.08
C VAL A 257 16.55 10.96 2.97
N ASP A 258 17.49 11.89 2.98
CA ASP A 258 17.37 13.17 3.69
C ASP A 258 17.14 14.32 2.69
N THR A 259 16.12 15.14 2.95
CA THR A 259 15.85 16.37 2.21
C THR A 259 16.87 17.46 2.52
N VAL A 260 17.43 17.47 3.73
CA VAL A 260 18.28 18.55 4.26
C VAL A 260 17.56 19.90 4.22
N ASP A 261 16.22 19.87 4.36
CA ASP A 261 15.33 21.01 4.20
C ASP A 261 15.52 22.11 5.25
N TRP A 262 16.02 21.74 6.43
CA TRP A 262 16.39 22.68 7.51
C TRP A 262 17.48 23.69 7.11
N ARG A 263 18.27 23.41 6.05
CA ARG A 263 19.22 24.37 5.46
C ARG A 263 18.55 25.38 4.51
N LYS A 264 17.23 25.32 4.35
CA LYS A 264 16.43 26.15 3.46
C LYS A 264 16.93 26.14 2.00
N PRO A 265 17.18 24.95 1.40
CA PRO A 265 17.57 24.87 -0.01
C PRO A 265 16.46 25.38 -0.92
N ASN A 266 16.80 25.69 -2.18
CA ASN A 266 15.78 25.93 -3.20
C ASN A 266 14.83 24.70 -3.29
N PRO A 267 13.50 24.90 -3.24
CA PRO A 267 12.53 23.80 -3.19
C PRO A 267 12.66 22.81 -4.36
N ALA A 268 12.87 23.30 -5.58
CA ALA A 268 12.99 22.45 -6.77
C ALA A 268 14.29 21.63 -6.77
N VAL A 269 15.40 22.23 -6.32
CA VAL A 269 16.69 21.54 -6.18
C VAL A 269 16.59 20.43 -5.13
N MET A 270 15.96 20.73 -4.00
CA MET A 270 15.71 19.77 -2.93
C MET A 270 14.83 18.61 -3.43
N ALA A 271 13.69 18.91 -4.07
CA ALA A 271 12.78 17.91 -4.62
C ALA A 271 13.50 17.00 -5.63
N GLN A 272 14.26 17.57 -6.57
CA GLN A 272 15.01 16.78 -7.54
C GLN A 272 16.08 15.90 -6.88
N SER A 273 16.73 16.40 -5.83
CA SER A 273 17.70 15.63 -5.03
C SER A 273 17.06 14.41 -4.37
N VAL A 274 15.87 14.58 -3.79
CA VAL A 274 15.06 13.48 -3.24
C VAL A 274 14.70 12.48 -4.33
N ILE A 275 14.13 12.94 -5.44
CA ILE A 275 13.65 12.10 -6.54
C ILE A 275 14.76 11.21 -7.10
N ARG A 276 15.99 11.75 -7.23
CA ARG A 276 17.17 10.98 -7.68
C ARG A 276 17.57 9.87 -6.70
N LYS A 277 17.35 10.07 -5.40
CA LYS A 277 17.70 9.12 -4.33
C LYS A 277 16.60 8.11 -4.01
N LEU A 278 15.41 8.24 -4.61
CA LEU A 278 14.31 7.31 -4.39
C LEU A 278 14.67 5.88 -4.80
N HIS A 279 14.32 4.93 -3.94
CA HIS A 279 14.40 3.49 -4.16
C HIS A 279 13.19 2.82 -3.48
N PRO A 280 12.84 1.56 -3.82
CA PRO A 280 11.78 0.86 -3.12
C PRO A 280 12.13 0.72 -1.63
N GLY A 281 11.15 0.89 -0.75
CA GLY A 281 11.37 0.90 0.69
C GLY A 281 11.94 2.22 1.23
N ALA A 282 12.11 3.28 0.42
CA ALA A 282 12.72 4.52 0.91
C ALA A 282 11.88 5.21 2.00
N MET A 283 12.60 5.79 2.97
CA MET A 283 12.03 6.59 4.04
C MET A 283 12.64 7.98 3.95
N ILE A 284 11.80 8.98 3.62
CA ILE A 284 12.23 10.34 3.30
C ILE A 284 12.03 11.26 4.50
N LEU A 285 13.12 11.72 5.12
CA LEU A 285 13.09 12.68 6.23
C LEU A 285 12.79 14.10 5.73
N MET A 286 11.86 14.79 6.39
CA MET A 286 11.56 16.21 6.18
C MET A 286 11.03 16.88 7.46
N HIS A 287 10.97 18.20 7.43
CA HIS A 287 10.45 19.04 8.51
C HIS A 287 9.44 20.06 7.95
N PRO A 288 8.62 20.69 8.81
CA PRO A 288 7.79 21.83 8.43
C PRO A 288 8.65 23.07 8.14
N THR A 289 9.19 23.15 6.93
CA THR A 289 9.97 24.29 6.42
C THR A 289 9.32 24.90 5.20
N SER A 290 9.73 26.13 4.84
CA SER A 290 9.35 26.73 3.56
C SER A 290 9.78 25.86 2.37
N SER A 291 11.00 25.32 2.40
CA SER A 291 11.54 24.46 1.36
C SER A 291 10.69 23.19 1.16
N THR A 292 10.33 22.51 2.25
CA THR A 292 9.41 21.36 2.19
C THR A 292 8.02 21.77 1.74
N ALA A 293 7.46 22.85 2.27
CA ALA A 293 6.12 23.30 1.90
C ALA A 293 5.98 23.67 0.42
N ASP A 294 7.03 24.24 -0.17
CA ASP A 294 7.06 24.63 -1.58
C ASP A 294 7.48 23.48 -2.51
N GLY A 295 8.26 22.52 -2.03
CA GLY A 295 8.79 21.39 -2.81
C GLY A 295 7.98 20.09 -2.71
N LEU A 296 7.10 19.96 -1.70
CA LEU A 296 6.41 18.70 -1.40
C LEU A 296 5.58 18.16 -2.57
N GLN A 297 4.87 19.04 -3.30
CA GLN A 297 4.08 18.62 -4.45
C GLN A 297 4.96 17.94 -5.51
N GLN A 298 6.11 18.55 -5.84
CA GLN A 298 7.06 17.98 -6.79
C GLN A 298 7.65 16.65 -6.30
N ILE A 299 7.91 16.51 -4.98
CA ILE A 299 8.35 15.25 -4.40
C ILE A 299 7.29 14.16 -4.60
N ILE A 300 6.03 14.45 -4.26
CA ILE A 300 4.91 13.51 -4.40
C ILE A 300 4.74 13.09 -5.87
N ASP A 301 4.76 14.05 -6.78
CA ASP A 301 4.60 13.79 -8.21
C ASP A 301 5.76 12.95 -8.74
N GLY A 302 7.00 13.25 -8.32
CA GLY A 302 8.17 12.47 -8.67
C GLY A 302 8.15 11.04 -8.12
N ILE A 303 7.59 10.83 -6.92
CA ILE A 303 7.39 9.49 -6.36
C ILE A 303 6.38 8.70 -7.19
N LYS A 304 5.22 9.31 -7.50
CA LYS A 304 4.15 8.69 -8.30
C LYS A 304 4.61 8.39 -9.72
N ALA A 305 5.37 9.30 -10.35
CA ALA A 305 5.94 9.10 -11.68
C ALA A 305 6.92 7.92 -11.74
N LYS A 306 7.59 7.59 -10.62
CA LYS A 306 8.43 6.39 -10.49
C LYS A 306 7.64 5.11 -10.19
N GLY A 307 6.31 5.19 -10.08
CA GLY A 307 5.44 4.04 -9.82
C GLY A 307 5.44 3.55 -8.37
N TYR A 308 5.92 4.37 -7.42
CA TYR A 308 5.88 4.02 -6.01
C TYR A 308 4.58 4.45 -5.34
N ALA A 309 4.04 3.58 -4.48
CA ALA A 309 3.02 3.99 -3.54
C ALA A 309 3.62 4.87 -2.43
N ILE A 310 2.79 5.72 -1.83
CA ILE A 310 3.13 6.53 -0.65
C ILE A 310 2.17 6.15 0.46
N GLY A 311 2.69 5.96 1.67
CA GLY A 311 1.87 5.73 2.85
C GLY A 311 2.61 6.08 4.14
N THR A 312 2.11 5.52 5.24
CA THR A 312 2.69 5.65 6.58
C THR A 312 3.85 4.67 6.79
N VAL A 313 4.57 4.83 7.89
CA VAL A 313 5.56 3.85 8.35
C VAL A 313 4.89 2.49 8.58
N SER A 314 3.72 2.44 9.20
CA SER A 314 2.97 1.19 9.35
C SER A 314 2.69 0.51 8.01
N ASP A 315 2.23 1.27 7.01
CA ASP A 315 1.98 0.71 5.68
C ASP A 315 3.26 0.19 5.04
N LEU A 316 4.37 0.90 5.19
CA LEU A 316 5.67 0.50 4.64
C LEU A 316 6.20 -0.78 5.31
N MET A 317 6.00 -0.92 6.62
CA MET A 317 6.43 -2.08 7.42
C MET A 317 5.51 -3.31 7.27
N ASP A 318 4.29 -3.15 6.75
CA ASP A 318 3.36 -4.25 6.50
C ASP A 318 3.95 -5.24 5.46
N GLU A 319 3.82 -6.54 5.72
CA GLU A 319 4.39 -7.59 4.86
C GLU A 319 3.59 -7.76 3.56
N LYS A 320 2.35 -7.28 3.51
CA LYS A 320 1.47 -7.43 2.35
C LYS A 320 2.05 -6.76 1.12
N ARG A 321 2.03 -7.51 0.02
CA ARG A 321 2.26 -6.96 -1.31
C ARG A 321 1.19 -5.96 -1.64
N LEU A 322 1.64 -4.83 -2.17
CA LEU A 322 0.74 -3.89 -2.83
C LEU A 322 0.04 -4.63 -3.95
N HIS A 323 -1.30 -4.53 -4.01
CA HIS A 323 -2.03 -5.00 -5.16
C HIS A 323 -1.47 -4.26 -6.37
N LEU A 324 -0.84 -5.01 -7.28
CA LEU A 324 -0.49 -4.51 -8.59
C LEU A 324 -1.83 -4.14 -9.26
N LYS A 325 -2.32 -2.92 -9.08
CA LYS A 325 -3.15 -2.31 -10.12
C LYS A 325 -2.30 -2.47 -11.36
N SER A 326 -2.78 -3.25 -12.33
CA SER A 326 -2.08 -3.36 -13.61
C SER A 326 -1.83 -1.93 -14.07
N SER A 327 -0.57 -1.54 -14.18
CA SER A 327 -0.16 -0.25 -14.70
C SER A 327 -0.59 -0.18 -16.17
N ALA A 328 -1.85 0.18 -16.40
CA ALA A 328 -2.52 0.44 -17.67
C ALA A 328 -3.98 0.81 -17.39
N GLU A 329 -4.18 2.02 -16.87
CA GLU A 329 -5.30 2.94 -17.16
C GLU A 329 -4.75 4.37 -17.17
#